data_AF-A0A0K6GF15-F1
#
_entry.id   AF-A0A0K6GF15-F1
#
_cell.length_a   1.000
_cell.length_b   1.000
_cell.length_c   1.000
_cell.angle_alpha   90.00
_cell.angle_beta   90.00
_cell.angle_gamma   90.00
#
_symmetry.space_group_name_H-M   'P 1'
#
loop_
_entity.id
_entity.type
_entity.pdbx_description
1 polymer ?
#
loop_
_entity_poly.entity_id
_entity_poly.type
_entity_poly.pdbx_seq_one_letter_code
_entity_poly.pdbx_strand_id
1 'polypeptide(L)'
;MPYDVSALQRLRGANDLRPPLQEGREARRERRQRESESPEPENGEGEQRLDKRPRLIVLSAKKGTTDEYGVAARQITRLVDMCWEPRSAINAGIALLVLDDDAARVELATASTEKKLLYTIFFTLCDLLPGLRDSVDWDDIRSRLDNGKTAAKTEDNRTFKTQIPKWHTWDPLLSLNKNERGLQHMECARLLCPITVDWDDLEARRRFLIENVPPQTAEEWPACLYDGKPDPNDLFKGLMRSTLFVNAVRGVVLPPSVVDAFNSKHAPDHRSNRRTKADTYKIQTVTPGLLAYVAVLLRYSLSSETIFVDHGGSFSYVHFYNDIAGYLNDPQCKDQTKELME
;
A
#
# COMPACT_ATOMS: atom_id res chain seq x y z
N MET A 1 -6.06 -3.26 -20.18
CA MET A 1 -5.59 -1.99 -20.81
C MET A 1 -4.88 -2.35 -22.11
N PRO A 2 -5.23 -1.82 -23.30
CA PRO A 2 -4.40 -1.97 -24.48
C PRO A 2 -3.15 -1.10 -24.32
N TYR A 3 -1.97 -1.69 -24.56
CA TYR A 3 -0.67 -1.08 -24.26
C TYR A 3 -0.41 0.13 -25.16
N ASP A 4 -0.18 1.28 -24.55
CA ASP A 4 0.09 2.53 -25.25
C ASP A 4 1.56 2.57 -25.71
N VAL A 5 1.79 2.26 -26.99
CA VAL A 5 3.09 2.34 -27.66
C VAL A 5 3.68 3.76 -27.58
N SER A 6 2.86 4.78 -27.34
CA SER A 6 3.34 6.16 -27.15
C SER A 6 4.08 6.35 -25.81
N ALA A 7 3.92 5.44 -24.83
CA ALA A 7 4.70 5.45 -23.60
C ALA A 7 6.20 5.20 -23.88
N LEU A 8 6.53 4.22 -24.75
CA LEU A 8 7.91 3.95 -25.21
C LEU A 8 8.50 5.13 -26.00
N GLN A 9 7.69 5.84 -26.79
CA GLN A 9 8.17 7.00 -27.54
C GLN A 9 8.38 8.22 -26.63
N ARG A 10 7.52 8.42 -25.63
CA ARG A 10 7.73 9.38 -24.53
C ARG A 10 8.94 9.00 -23.67
N LEU A 11 9.34 7.73 -23.66
CA LEU A 11 10.47 7.23 -22.88
C LEU A 11 11.84 7.73 -23.41
N ARG A 12 11.97 7.99 -24.71
CA ARG A 12 13.26 8.36 -25.36
C ARG A 12 13.39 9.81 -25.81
N GLY A 13 12.28 10.54 -25.97
CA GLY A 13 12.28 11.91 -26.51
C GLY A 13 12.75 13.04 -25.56
N ALA A 14 13.18 12.74 -24.33
CA ALA A 14 13.52 13.78 -23.34
C ALA A 14 15.03 14.15 -23.28
N ASN A 15 15.89 13.52 -24.09
CA ASN A 15 17.36 13.65 -23.96
C ASN A 15 18.03 14.68 -24.88
N ASP A 16 17.30 15.35 -25.77
CA ASP A 16 17.89 16.43 -26.56
C ASP A 16 17.62 17.76 -25.87
N LEU A 17 18.57 18.18 -25.02
CA LEU A 17 19.04 19.55 -24.76
C LEU A 17 19.60 19.69 -23.33
N ARG A 18 20.91 19.43 -23.13
CA ARG A 18 21.78 20.18 -22.20
C ARG A 18 23.28 19.81 -22.32
N PRO A 19 24.21 20.76 -22.10
CA PRO A 19 25.66 20.58 -22.30
C PRO A 19 26.38 19.98 -21.06
N PRO A 20 27.66 19.57 -21.18
CA PRO A 20 28.35 18.74 -20.17
C PRO A 20 28.78 19.51 -18.90
N LEU A 21 28.58 18.89 -17.73
CA LEU A 21 28.99 19.37 -16.40
C LEU A 21 30.44 18.96 -16.07
N GLN A 22 31.37 19.91 -16.01
CA GLN A 22 32.76 19.67 -15.58
C GLN A 22 33.12 20.27 -14.20
N GLU A 23 32.26 21.05 -13.55
CA GLU A 23 32.64 21.83 -12.35
C GLU A 23 32.38 21.16 -10.98
N GLY A 24 31.80 19.96 -10.93
CA GLY A 24 31.38 19.33 -9.66
C GLY A 24 32.47 18.55 -8.89
N ARG A 25 33.65 18.32 -9.49
CA ARG A 25 34.66 17.40 -8.93
C ARG A 25 35.66 18.06 -7.99
N GLU A 26 35.93 19.36 -8.14
CA GLU A 26 36.92 20.06 -7.30
C GLU A 26 36.35 20.46 -5.93
N ALA A 27 35.09 20.92 -5.88
CA ALA A 27 34.42 21.30 -4.62
C ALA A 27 34.25 20.14 -3.62
N ARG A 28 34.23 18.88 -4.10
CA ARG A 28 34.13 17.69 -3.23
C ARG A 28 35.45 17.27 -2.60
N ARG A 29 36.59 17.73 -3.14
CA ARG A 29 37.94 17.38 -2.66
C ARG A 29 38.39 18.27 -1.51
N GLU A 30 38.07 19.56 -1.55
CA GLU A 30 38.41 20.52 -0.48
C GLU A 30 37.65 20.26 0.83
N ARG A 31 36.44 19.70 0.75
CA ARG A 31 35.63 19.41 1.94
C ARG A 31 36.16 18.24 2.76
N ARG A 32 36.85 17.28 2.14
CA ARG A 32 37.47 16.13 2.84
C ARG A 32 38.78 16.47 3.55
N GLN A 33 39.48 17.52 3.15
CA GLN A 33 40.72 17.95 3.80
C GLN A 33 40.48 18.77 5.08
N ARG A 34 39.31 19.39 5.23
CA ARG A 34 38.98 20.17 6.44
C ARG A 34 38.46 19.33 7.62
N GLU A 35 38.15 18.06 7.41
CA GLU A 35 37.63 17.16 8.46
C GLU A 35 38.73 16.31 9.12
N SER A 36 39.98 16.40 8.67
CA SER A 36 41.11 15.63 9.22
C SER A 36 42.01 16.38 10.21
N GLU A 37 41.67 17.61 10.59
CA GLU A 37 42.42 18.38 11.59
C GLU A 37 41.57 18.63 12.84
N SER A 38 41.76 17.80 13.86
CA SER A 38 41.34 18.07 15.24
C SER A 38 42.42 17.50 16.18
N PRO A 39 42.85 18.22 17.24
CA PRO A 39 43.97 17.79 18.07
C PRO A 39 43.54 16.78 19.16
N GLU A 40 44.45 15.88 19.53
CA GLU A 40 44.32 14.90 20.62
C GLU A 40 44.26 15.56 22.01
N PRO A 41 43.59 14.95 23.02
CA PRO A 41 43.55 15.50 24.38
C PRO A 41 44.63 14.94 25.32
N GLU A 42 45.21 15.81 26.13
CA GLU A 42 46.07 15.47 27.27
C GLU A 42 45.27 14.93 28.47
N ASN A 43 45.85 13.96 29.18
CA ASN A 43 45.34 13.38 30.42
C ASN A 43 45.62 14.29 31.63
N GLY A 44 44.60 14.49 32.47
CA GLY A 44 44.74 15.11 33.80
C GLY A 44 43.57 14.75 34.72
N GLU A 45 43.89 14.13 35.85
CA GLU A 45 42.97 13.70 36.92
C GLU A 45 42.47 14.90 37.76
N GLY A 46 41.23 14.85 38.26
CA GLY A 46 40.75 15.79 39.28
C GLY A 46 39.23 15.88 39.50
N GLU A 47 38.77 15.25 40.59
CA GLU A 47 37.66 15.62 41.51
C GLU A 47 36.23 16.00 41.05
N GLN A 48 35.28 15.52 41.88
CA GLN A 48 33.83 15.67 41.79
C GLN A 48 33.34 17.12 41.93
N ARG A 49 32.39 17.52 41.07
CA ARG A 49 31.38 18.54 41.41
C ARG A 49 30.09 18.36 40.62
N LEU A 50 28.99 18.11 41.34
CA LEU A 50 27.62 18.15 40.86
C LEU A 50 27.27 19.59 40.45
N ASP A 51 26.99 19.83 39.18
CA ASP A 51 26.37 21.09 38.75
C ASP A 51 25.25 20.85 37.71
N LYS A 52 24.04 21.26 38.08
CA LYS A 52 22.81 21.09 37.31
C LYS A 52 22.80 22.05 36.12
N ARG A 53 23.21 21.58 34.94
CA ARG A 53 22.98 22.31 33.68
C ARG A 53 21.53 22.10 33.19
N PRO A 54 20.80 23.15 32.76
CA PRO A 54 19.49 22.96 32.15
C PRO A 54 19.64 22.13 30.88
N ARG A 55 18.80 21.10 30.72
CA ARG A 55 18.74 20.30 29.50
C ARG A 55 18.37 21.22 28.34
N LEU A 56 19.37 21.62 27.55
CA LEU A 56 19.15 22.25 26.26
C LEU A 56 18.39 21.21 25.42
N ILE A 57 17.09 21.43 25.21
CA ILE A 57 16.33 20.66 24.23
C ILE A 57 16.93 21.06 22.88
N VAL A 58 17.84 20.23 22.37
CA VAL A 58 18.25 20.30 20.98
C VAL A 58 17.01 19.91 20.18
N LEU A 59 16.26 20.91 19.74
CA LEU A 59 15.28 20.73 18.68
C LEU A 59 16.05 20.18 17.49
N SER A 60 15.81 18.92 17.13
CA SER A 60 16.49 18.31 16.01
C SER A 60 16.20 19.13 14.75
N ALA A 61 17.28 19.69 14.20
CA ALA A 61 17.21 20.54 13.03
C ALA A 61 17.01 19.69 11.78
N LYS A 62 16.16 20.23 10.89
CA LYS A 62 15.82 19.79 9.51
C LYS A 62 14.79 18.66 9.41
N LYS A 63 13.55 19.07 9.16
CA LYS A 63 12.54 18.32 8.43
C LYS A 63 13.19 17.86 7.11
N GLY A 64 13.67 16.61 7.08
CA GLY A 64 14.31 16.04 5.90
C GLY A 64 13.41 16.20 4.68
N THR A 65 14.01 16.44 3.52
CA THR A 65 13.32 16.34 2.23
C THR A 65 12.61 14.99 2.19
N THR A 66 11.30 15.00 1.92
CA THR A 66 10.50 13.77 1.85
C THR A 66 11.13 12.82 0.84
N ASP A 67 11.37 11.58 1.26
CA ASP A 67 11.91 10.55 0.39
C ASP A 67 10.91 10.22 -0.74
N GLU A 68 11.15 10.78 -1.93
CA GLU A 68 10.30 10.63 -3.11
C GLU A 68 10.13 9.17 -3.55
N TYR A 69 11.17 8.34 -3.42
CA TYR A 69 11.11 6.91 -3.73
C TYR A 69 10.18 6.20 -2.73
N GLY A 70 10.32 6.53 -1.45
CA GLY A 70 9.40 6.06 -0.41
C GLY A 70 7.95 6.46 -0.69
N VAL A 71 7.71 7.68 -1.20
CA VAL A 71 6.37 8.15 -1.59
C VAL A 71 5.83 7.39 -2.80
N ALA A 72 6.63 7.21 -3.85
CA ALA A 72 6.25 6.48 -5.05
C ALA A 72 5.95 4.99 -4.73
N ALA A 73 6.78 4.36 -3.92
CA ALA A 73 6.57 2.98 -3.49
C ALA A 73 5.26 2.81 -2.68
N ARG A 74 4.94 3.77 -1.81
CA ARG A 74 3.64 3.78 -1.10
C ARG A 74 2.47 3.86 -2.07
N GLN A 75 2.59 4.69 -3.11
CA GLN A 75 1.55 4.84 -4.12
C GLN A 75 1.35 3.55 -4.92
N ILE A 76 2.43 2.92 -5.39
CA ILE A 76 2.38 1.64 -6.13
C ILE A 76 1.77 0.54 -5.26
N THR A 77 2.20 0.44 -4.00
CA THR A 77 1.71 -0.58 -3.05
C THR A 77 0.20 -0.48 -2.83
N ARG A 78 -0.34 0.75 -2.83
CA ARG A 78 -1.76 0.99 -2.57
C ARG A 78 -2.63 0.91 -3.83
N LEU A 79 -2.12 1.33 -4.98
CA LEU A 79 -2.95 1.56 -6.17
C LEU A 79 -2.70 0.55 -7.29
N VAL A 80 -1.51 -0.05 -7.35
CA VAL A 80 -1.11 -0.91 -8.47
C VAL A 80 -1.04 -2.35 -8.02
N ASP A 81 -0.13 -2.65 -7.10
CA ASP A 81 0.09 -4.00 -6.62
C ASP A 81 0.66 -3.99 -5.20
N MET A 82 0.06 -4.73 -4.27
CA MET A 82 0.60 -4.84 -2.90
C MET A 82 1.76 -5.83 -2.80
N CYS A 83 1.84 -6.74 -3.77
CA CYS A 83 2.75 -7.89 -3.78
C CYS A 83 4.10 -7.58 -4.45
N TRP A 84 4.16 -6.51 -5.25
CA TRP A 84 5.30 -6.17 -6.10
C TRP A 84 6.65 -6.18 -5.41
N GLU A 85 7.69 -6.61 -6.11
CA GLU A 85 9.04 -6.70 -5.58
C GLU A 85 9.91 -5.62 -6.26
N PRO A 86 10.41 -4.60 -5.51
CA PRO A 86 11.15 -3.50 -6.10
C PRO A 86 12.34 -3.92 -6.95
N ARG A 87 13.12 -4.94 -6.53
CA ARG A 87 14.25 -5.42 -7.33
C ARG A 87 13.79 -6.01 -8.65
N SER A 88 12.72 -6.80 -8.67
CA SER A 88 12.15 -7.42 -9.87
C SER A 88 11.60 -6.38 -10.85
N ALA A 89 10.87 -5.38 -10.35
CA ALA A 89 10.34 -4.30 -11.18
C ALA A 89 11.47 -3.45 -11.80
N ILE A 90 12.48 -3.09 -11.00
CA ILE A 90 13.65 -2.34 -11.48
C ILE A 90 14.47 -3.16 -12.48
N ASN A 91 14.72 -4.45 -12.21
CA ASN A 91 15.46 -5.32 -13.12
C ASN A 91 14.76 -5.50 -14.47
N ALA A 92 13.44 -5.70 -14.46
CA ALA A 92 12.65 -5.77 -15.67
C ALA A 92 12.77 -4.46 -16.47
N GLY A 93 12.65 -3.32 -15.80
CA GLY A 93 12.81 -2.01 -16.41
C GLY A 93 14.18 -1.77 -17.04
N ILE A 94 15.26 -2.07 -16.31
CA ILE A 94 16.64 -1.95 -16.82
C ILE A 94 16.84 -2.83 -18.06
N ALA A 95 16.37 -4.09 -18.01
CA ALA A 95 16.46 -4.98 -19.16
C ALA A 95 15.73 -4.42 -20.38
N LEU A 96 14.57 -3.78 -20.18
CA LEU A 96 13.80 -3.14 -21.25
C LEU A 96 14.49 -1.89 -21.82
N LEU A 97 15.15 -1.08 -20.96
CA LEU A 97 15.84 0.14 -21.38
C LEU A 97 17.06 -0.13 -22.28
N VAL A 98 17.67 -1.31 -22.17
CA VAL A 98 18.86 -1.70 -22.94
C VAL A 98 18.50 -2.15 -24.37
N LEU A 99 17.27 -2.62 -24.59
CA LEU A 99 16.79 -3.04 -25.91
C LEU A 99 16.65 -1.86 -26.87
N ASP A 100 16.79 -2.06 -28.17
CA ASP A 100 16.33 -1.09 -29.17
C ASP A 100 14.78 -1.02 -29.24
N ASP A 101 14.23 -0.08 -30.01
CA ASP A 101 12.78 0.16 -30.03
C ASP A 101 11.99 -1.03 -30.60
N ASP A 102 12.53 -1.74 -31.59
CA ASP A 102 11.85 -2.86 -32.20
C ASP A 102 11.88 -4.09 -31.28
N ALA A 103 13.04 -4.36 -30.66
CA ALA A 103 13.17 -5.42 -29.66
C ALA A 103 12.30 -5.15 -28.42
N ALA A 104 12.24 -3.91 -27.92
CA ALA A 104 11.40 -3.54 -26.78
C ALA A 104 9.90 -3.73 -27.10
N ARG A 105 9.47 -3.43 -28.33
CA ARG A 105 8.08 -3.66 -28.76
C ARG A 105 7.73 -5.14 -28.79
N VAL A 106 8.62 -5.98 -29.33
CA VAL A 106 8.43 -7.43 -29.37
C VAL A 106 8.36 -8.00 -27.96
N GLU A 107 9.27 -7.58 -27.07
CA GLU A 107 9.30 -7.96 -25.65
C GLU A 107 7.99 -7.61 -24.94
N LEU A 108 7.50 -6.37 -25.05
CA LEU A 108 6.23 -5.97 -24.43
C LEU A 108 5.01 -6.75 -24.97
N ALA A 109 4.98 -7.04 -26.27
CA ALA A 109 3.88 -7.79 -26.88
C ALA A 109 3.82 -9.23 -26.38
N THR A 110 4.98 -9.88 -26.30
CA THR A 110 5.13 -11.32 -26.02
C THR A 110 5.32 -11.67 -24.54
N ALA A 111 5.58 -10.67 -23.69
CA ALA A 111 5.75 -10.86 -22.26
C ALA A 111 4.56 -11.57 -21.59
N SER A 112 4.85 -12.38 -20.58
CA SER A 112 3.85 -12.99 -19.71
C SER A 112 3.08 -11.92 -18.92
N THR A 113 1.92 -12.28 -18.37
CA THR A 113 1.11 -11.38 -17.53
C THR A 113 1.91 -10.83 -16.33
N GLU A 114 2.68 -11.69 -15.66
CA GLU A 114 3.54 -11.31 -14.54
C GLU A 114 4.62 -10.29 -14.97
N LYS A 115 5.29 -10.55 -16.10
CA LYS A 115 6.33 -9.63 -16.61
C LYS A 115 5.73 -8.30 -17.07
N LYS A 116 4.54 -8.32 -17.67
CA LYS A 116 3.76 -7.12 -18.04
C LYS A 116 3.41 -6.27 -16.82
N LEU A 117 3.09 -6.88 -15.68
CA LEU A 117 2.88 -6.17 -14.43
C LEU A 117 4.17 -5.47 -13.96
N LEU A 118 5.31 -6.16 -14.01
CA LEU A 118 6.60 -5.55 -13.66
C LEU A 118 6.94 -4.33 -14.54
N TYR A 119 6.70 -4.41 -15.85
CA TYR A 119 6.86 -3.26 -16.75
C TYR A 119 5.90 -2.13 -16.42
N THR A 120 4.65 -2.43 -16.12
CA THR A 120 3.64 -1.43 -15.72
C THR A 120 4.08 -0.67 -14.46
N ILE A 121 4.59 -1.40 -13.46
CA ILE A 121 5.14 -0.82 -12.24
C ILE A 121 6.37 0.04 -12.54
N PHE A 122 7.29 -0.43 -13.37
CA PHE A 122 8.48 0.34 -13.76
C PHE A 122 8.13 1.64 -14.49
N PHE A 123 7.18 1.62 -15.42
CA PHE A 123 6.72 2.82 -16.10
C PHE A 123 6.03 3.80 -15.14
N THR A 124 5.22 3.27 -14.22
CA THR A 124 4.59 4.08 -13.16
C THR A 124 5.66 4.74 -12.29
N LEU A 125 6.73 4.02 -11.93
CA LEU A 125 7.87 4.59 -11.21
C LEU A 125 8.55 5.71 -12.00
N CYS A 126 8.76 5.54 -13.31
CA CYS A 126 9.35 6.57 -14.16
C CYS A 126 8.48 7.84 -14.23
N ASP A 127 7.15 7.68 -14.28
CA ASP A 127 6.21 8.81 -14.32
C ASP A 127 6.20 9.57 -12.98
N LEU A 128 6.33 8.85 -11.87
CA LEU A 128 6.38 9.44 -10.52
C LEU A 128 7.76 10.04 -10.18
N LEU A 129 8.83 9.54 -10.81
CA LEU A 129 10.23 9.90 -10.51
C LEU A 129 10.97 10.27 -11.80
N PRO A 130 10.88 11.55 -12.26
CA PRO A 130 11.42 12.00 -13.55
C PRO A 130 12.94 11.90 -13.78
N GLY A 131 13.71 11.30 -12.87
CA GLY A 131 15.15 11.01 -13.04
C GLY A 131 15.51 9.54 -12.79
N LEU A 132 14.52 8.67 -12.62
CA LEU A 132 14.76 7.25 -12.28
C LEU A 132 15.61 6.55 -13.35
N ARG A 133 15.36 6.86 -14.63
CA ARG A 133 16.01 6.21 -15.78
C ARG A 133 17.50 6.48 -15.86
N ASP A 134 17.90 7.67 -15.40
CA ASP A 134 19.29 8.12 -15.43
C ASP A 134 20.05 7.70 -14.17
N SER A 135 19.41 6.93 -13.28
CA SER A 135 20.04 6.49 -12.06
C SER A 135 21.16 5.50 -12.31
N VAL A 136 22.20 5.63 -11.50
CA VAL A 136 23.36 4.75 -11.47
C VAL A 136 23.42 3.92 -10.19
N ASP A 137 22.64 4.27 -9.16
CA ASP A 137 22.62 3.60 -7.86
C ASP A 137 21.29 2.87 -7.66
N TRP A 138 21.16 1.73 -8.33
CA TRP A 138 19.95 0.92 -8.29
C TRP A 138 19.73 0.22 -6.94
N ASP A 139 20.79 0.01 -6.15
CA ASP A 139 20.67 -0.65 -4.86
C ASP A 139 20.14 0.30 -3.77
N ASP A 140 20.58 1.56 -3.73
CA ASP A 140 19.96 2.58 -2.87
C ASP A 140 18.47 2.76 -3.22
N ILE A 141 18.16 2.85 -4.52
CA ILE A 141 16.78 3.01 -5.00
C ILE A 141 15.91 1.85 -4.55
N ARG A 142 16.33 0.59 -4.78
CA ARG A 142 15.57 -0.59 -4.36
C ARG A 142 15.33 -0.57 -2.85
N SER A 143 16.35 -0.25 -2.05
CA SER A 143 16.21 -0.17 -0.59
C SER A 143 15.18 0.87 -0.15
N ARG A 144 15.19 2.06 -0.76
CA ARG A 144 14.22 3.12 -0.44
C ARG A 144 12.80 2.76 -0.88
N LEU A 145 12.66 2.09 -2.03
CA LEU A 145 11.38 1.56 -2.48
C LEU A 145 10.83 0.48 -1.52
N ASP A 146 11.67 -0.46 -1.07
CA ASP A 146 11.29 -1.49 -0.09
C ASP A 146 10.84 -0.88 1.25
N ASN A 147 11.57 0.12 1.73
CA ASN A 147 11.21 0.88 2.92
C ASN A 147 9.86 1.59 2.75
N GLY A 148 9.62 2.19 1.58
CA GLY A 148 8.36 2.82 1.24
C GLY A 148 7.18 1.84 1.20
N LYS A 149 7.36 0.69 0.53
CA LYS A 149 6.37 -0.40 0.45
C LYS A 149 6.00 -0.89 1.84
N THR A 150 6.99 -1.19 2.67
CA THR A 150 6.79 -1.66 4.05
C THR A 150 6.08 -0.60 4.90
N ALA A 151 6.52 0.65 4.81
CA ALA A 151 5.92 1.75 5.55
C ALA A 151 4.45 1.98 5.17
N ALA A 152 4.06 1.78 3.90
CA ALA A 152 2.66 1.83 3.46
C ALA A 152 1.81 0.82 4.25
N LYS A 153 2.24 -0.45 4.24
CA LYS A 153 1.54 -1.55 4.92
C LYS A 153 1.45 -1.32 6.43
N THR A 154 2.53 -0.84 7.06
CA THR A 154 2.53 -0.52 8.51
C THR A 154 1.56 0.61 8.83
N GLU A 155 1.57 1.69 8.05
CA GLU A 155 0.70 2.85 8.24
C GLU A 155 -0.78 2.49 8.12
N ASP A 156 -1.14 1.73 7.09
CA ASP A 156 -2.54 1.40 6.81
C ASP A 156 -3.06 0.33 7.78
N ASN A 157 -2.23 -0.67 8.16
CA ASN A 157 -2.57 -1.62 9.22
C ASN A 157 -2.85 -0.90 10.56
N ARG A 158 -2.03 0.10 10.93
CA ARG A 158 -2.29 0.92 12.11
C ARG A 158 -3.63 1.66 12.00
N THR A 159 -3.92 2.21 10.82
CA THR A 159 -5.19 2.92 10.57
C THR A 159 -6.37 1.98 10.81
N PHE A 160 -6.37 0.79 10.21
CA PHE A 160 -7.47 -0.16 10.33
C PHE A 160 -7.64 -0.66 11.77
N LYS A 161 -6.55 -0.98 12.48
CA LYS A 161 -6.61 -1.38 13.89
C LYS A 161 -7.34 -0.36 14.76
N THR A 162 -7.09 0.93 14.52
CA THR A 162 -7.64 2.03 15.33
C THR A 162 -9.03 2.51 14.90
N GLN A 163 -9.36 2.40 13.61
CA GLN A 163 -10.59 3.00 13.08
C GLN A 163 -11.73 2.01 12.83
N ILE A 164 -11.47 0.71 12.61
CA ILE A 164 -12.54 -0.29 12.40
C ILE A 164 -13.62 -0.26 13.50
N PRO A 165 -13.29 -0.14 14.80
CA PRO A 165 -14.30 -0.04 15.85
C PRO A 165 -15.27 1.14 15.69
N LYS A 166 -14.92 2.15 14.89
CA LYS A 166 -15.74 3.34 14.62
C LYS A 166 -16.52 3.27 13.30
N TRP A 167 -16.11 2.42 12.37
CA TRP A 167 -16.68 2.38 11.01
C TRP A 167 -17.91 1.49 10.90
N HIS A 168 -18.23 0.74 11.96
CA HIS A 168 -19.34 -0.19 12.01
C HIS A 168 -19.94 -0.19 13.42
N THR A 169 -21.22 -0.52 13.53
CA THR A 169 -21.87 -0.70 14.84
C THR A 169 -21.63 -2.14 15.29
N TRP A 170 -20.85 -2.30 16.35
CA TRP A 170 -20.44 -3.61 16.85
C TRP A 170 -21.31 -4.06 18.01
N ASP A 171 -21.82 -5.29 17.92
CA ASP A 171 -22.48 -5.98 19.03
C ASP A 171 -21.90 -7.42 19.17
N PRO A 172 -21.19 -7.74 20.28
CA PRO A 172 -20.77 -6.83 21.34
C PRO A 172 -19.78 -5.76 20.84
N LEU A 173 -19.44 -4.78 21.68
CA LEU A 173 -18.48 -3.73 21.32
C LEU A 173 -17.12 -4.31 20.93
N LEU A 174 -16.59 -3.86 19.79
CA LEU A 174 -15.31 -4.34 19.29
C LEU A 174 -14.14 -3.70 20.04
N SER A 175 -13.31 -4.56 20.64
CA SER A 175 -12.10 -4.16 21.33
C SER A 175 -11.03 -3.56 20.41
N LEU A 176 -10.23 -2.66 20.99
CA LEU A 176 -8.99 -2.19 20.36
C LEU A 176 -7.92 -3.30 20.35
N ASN A 177 -8.02 -4.29 21.24
CA ASN A 177 -7.16 -5.45 21.24
C ASN A 177 -7.53 -6.37 20.07
N LYS A 178 -6.65 -6.48 19.08
CA LYS A 178 -6.90 -7.30 17.88
C LYS A 178 -7.13 -8.79 18.22
N ASN A 179 -6.51 -9.30 19.27
CA ASN A 179 -6.59 -10.71 19.64
C ASN A 179 -7.99 -11.15 20.07
N GLU A 180 -8.85 -10.21 20.48
CA GLU A 180 -10.25 -10.45 20.87
C GLU A 180 -11.21 -10.41 19.67
N ARG A 181 -10.68 -10.25 18.44
CA ARG A 181 -11.44 -10.27 17.18
C ARG A 181 -11.51 -11.69 16.61
N GLY A 182 -11.80 -11.82 15.31
CA GLY A 182 -11.89 -13.11 14.63
C GLY A 182 -13.13 -13.89 15.03
N LEU A 183 -13.01 -15.22 15.09
CA LEU A 183 -14.16 -16.11 15.33
C LEU A 183 -14.72 -16.05 16.76
N GLN A 184 -13.98 -15.46 17.71
CA GLN A 184 -14.43 -15.30 19.09
C GLN A 184 -15.43 -14.14 19.26
N HIS A 185 -15.42 -13.19 18.31
CA HIS A 185 -16.34 -12.06 18.31
C HIS A 185 -17.41 -12.27 17.24
N MET A 186 -18.68 -12.42 17.63
CA MET A 186 -19.77 -12.82 16.75
C MET A 186 -19.86 -11.99 15.46
N GLU A 187 -19.79 -10.67 15.57
CA GLU A 187 -19.87 -9.80 14.39
C GLU A 187 -18.63 -9.88 13.48
N CYS A 188 -17.42 -9.99 14.04
CA CYS A 188 -16.21 -10.25 13.23
C CYS A 188 -16.31 -11.60 12.53
N ALA A 189 -16.78 -12.64 13.24
CA ALA A 189 -16.96 -13.96 12.70
C ALA A 189 -17.97 -13.97 11.55
N ARG A 190 -19.09 -13.24 11.70
CA ARG A 190 -20.09 -13.03 10.63
C ARG A 190 -19.48 -12.39 9.39
N LEU A 191 -18.73 -11.31 9.60
CA LEU A 191 -18.09 -10.55 8.52
C LEU A 191 -16.94 -11.32 7.85
N LEU A 192 -16.26 -12.19 8.58
CA LEU A 192 -15.20 -13.05 8.05
C LEU A 192 -15.71 -14.37 7.45
N CYS A 193 -16.99 -14.65 7.64
CA CYS A 193 -17.61 -15.88 7.17
C CYS A 193 -17.63 -15.90 5.64
N PRO A 194 -17.29 -17.04 5.00
CA PRO A 194 -17.52 -17.23 3.59
C PRO A 194 -18.95 -16.90 3.16
N ILE A 195 -19.10 -16.30 1.99
CA ILE A 195 -20.41 -15.99 1.41
C ILE A 195 -21.31 -17.22 1.19
N THR A 196 -20.72 -18.41 1.15
CA THR A 196 -21.41 -19.70 1.00
C THR A 196 -22.10 -20.17 2.28
N VAL A 197 -21.83 -19.54 3.43
CA VAL A 197 -22.46 -19.88 4.71
C VAL A 197 -23.64 -18.95 4.98
N ASP A 198 -24.83 -19.53 5.13
CA ASP A 198 -25.99 -18.77 5.62
C ASP A 198 -25.86 -18.54 7.13
N TRP A 199 -25.49 -17.32 7.51
CA TRP A 199 -25.27 -16.96 8.92
C TRP A 199 -26.53 -17.06 9.79
N ASP A 200 -27.71 -16.95 9.17
CA ASP A 200 -28.99 -17.04 9.87
C ASP A 200 -29.38 -18.50 10.18
N ASP A 201 -28.80 -19.47 9.47
CA ASP A 201 -28.92 -20.88 9.81
C ASP A 201 -27.98 -21.22 10.97
N LEU A 202 -28.59 -21.61 12.10
CA LEU A 202 -27.89 -21.96 13.33
C LEU A 202 -26.90 -23.11 13.12
N GLU A 203 -27.24 -24.10 12.29
CA GLU A 203 -26.36 -25.26 12.07
C GLU A 203 -25.20 -24.90 11.17
N ALA A 204 -25.44 -24.19 10.06
CA ALA A 204 -24.37 -23.69 9.18
C ALA A 204 -23.39 -22.79 9.95
N ARG A 205 -23.91 -21.87 10.77
CA ARG A 205 -23.09 -21.01 11.63
C ARG A 205 -22.29 -21.80 12.67
N ARG A 206 -22.90 -22.80 13.32
CA ARG A 206 -22.22 -23.66 14.30
C ARG A 206 -21.07 -24.42 13.64
N ARG A 207 -21.31 -25.03 12.48
CA ARG A 207 -20.30 -25.77 11.71
C ARG A 207 -19.13 -24.87 11.30
N PHE A 208 -19.42 -23.65 10.85
CA PHE A 208 -18.36 -22.69 10.55
C PHE A 208 -17.54 -22.31 11.79
N LEU A 209 -18.19 -21.93 12.90
CA LEU A 209 -17.52 -21.43 14.10
C LEU A 209 -16.72 -22.49 14.86
N ILE A 210 -17.26 -23.71 14.95
CA ILE A 210 -16.71 -24.77 15.81
C ILE A 210 -15.91 -25.77 14.99
N GLU A 211 -16.42 -26.16 13.83
CA GLU A 211 -15.83 -27.21 13.00
C GLU A 211 -14.92 -26.64 11.91
N ASN A 212 -14.92 -25.32 11.69
CA ASN A 212 -14.19 -24.65 10.61
C ASN A 212 -14.59 -25.22 9.24
N VAL A 213 -15.90 -25.44 9.04
CA VAL A 213 -16.47 -25.96 7.78
C VAL A 213 -17.53 -24.98 7.24
N PRO A 214 -17.32 -24.41 6.04
CA PRO A 214 -16.10 -24.48 5.24
C PRO A 214 -14.93 -23.74 5.92
N PRO A 215 -13.68 -24.12 5.64
CA PRO A 215 -12.52 -23.41 6.16
C PRO A 215 -12.42 -22.01 5.55
N GLN A 216 -11.84 -21.07 6.29
CA GLN A 216 -11.55 -19.74 5.77
C GLN A 216 -10.35 -19.79 4.80
N THR A 217 -10.62 -19.92 3.50
CA THR A 217 -9.60 -19.94 2.44
C THR A 217 -9.63 -18.65 1.62
N ALA A 218 -8.58 -18.39 0.85
CA ALA A 218 -8.51 -17.24 -0.04
C ALA A 218 -9.55 -17.28 -1.19
N GLU A 219 -10.02 -18.47 -1.54
CA GLU A 219 -11.00 -18.71 -2.62
C GLU A 219 -12.44 -18.45 -2.15
N GLU A 220 -12.69 -18.54 -0.84
CA GLU A 220 -13.99 -18.32 -0.22
C GLU A 220 -14.05 -16.89 0.34
N TRP A 221 -14.58 -15.96 -0.46
CA TRP A 221 -14.55 -14.54 -0.10
C TRP A 221 -15.39 -14.24 1.14
N PRO A 222 -14.90 -13.36 2.04
CA PRO A 222 -15.60 -13.03 3.27
C PRO A 222 -16.79 -12.10 3.02
N ALA A 223 -17.85 -12.30 3.80
CA ALA A 223 -19.08 -11.50 3.75
C ALA A 223 -18.85 -9.99 3.98
N CYS A 224 -17.75 -9.59 4.62
CA CYS A 224 -17.41 -8.18 4.85
C CYS A 224 -17.24 -7.36 3.57
N LEU A 225 -17.02 -8.01 2.43
CA LEU A 225 -16.96 -7.34 1.14
C LEU A 225 -18.35 -6.99 0.61
N TYR A 226 -19.41 -7.68 1.04
CA TYR A 226 -20.72 -7.60 0.43
C TYR A 226 -21.68 -6.69 1.19
N ASP A 227 -22.46 -5.90 0.45
CA ASP A 227 -23.63 -5.22 0.97
C ASP A 227 -24.84 -6.18 0.96
N GLY A 228 -25.19 -6.70 2.14
CA GLY A 228 -26.27 -7.68 2.29
C GLY A 228 -25.87 -9.11 1.90
N LYS A 229 -26.88 -9.94 1.58
CA LYS A 229 -26.66 -11.32 1.15
C LYS A 229 -26.23 -11.35 -0.33
N PRO A 230 -25.14 -12.03 -0.69
CA PRO A 230 -24.72 -12.23 -2.07
C PRO A 230 -25.82 -12.87 -2.91
N ASP A 231 -25.98 -12.41 -4.14
CA ASP A 231 -26.94 -12.99 -5.09
C ASP A 231 -26.29 -14.21 -5.77
N PRO A 232 -26.80 -15.45 -5.60
CA PRO A 232 -26.18 -16.63 -6.20
C PRO A 232 -26.13 -16.60 -7.73
N ASN A 233 -26.95 -15.76 -8.36
CA ASN A 233 -26.98 -15.60 -9.82
C ASN A 233 -26.13 -14.42 -10.31
N ASP A 234 -25.70 -13.55 -9.40
CA ASP A 234 -24.89 -12.36 -9.68
C ASP A 234 -23.99 -12.03 -8.48
N LEU A 235 -22.85 -12.71 -8.38
CA LEU A 235 -21.89 -12.50 -7.30
C LEU A 235 -21.24 -11.11 -7.32
N PHE A 236 -21.37 -10.34 -8.40
CA PHE A 236 -20.88 -8.96 -8.42
C PHE A 236 -21.81 -8.03 -7.63
N LYS A 237 -23.10 -8.38 -7.52
CA LYS A 237 -24.09 -7.59 -6.81
C LYS A 237 -23.76 -7.49 -5.32
N GLY A 238 -23.57 -6.26 -4.87
CA GLY A 238 -23.19 -5.96 -3.50
C GLY A 238 -21.71 -6.13 -3.19
N LEU A 239 -20.92 -6.75 -4.08
CA LEU A 239 -19.47 -6.91 -3.91
C LEU A 239 -18.79 -5.54 -3.77
N MET A 240 -17.94 -5.41 -2.75
CA MET A 240 -17.20 -4.19 -2.39
C MET A 240 -18.07 -2.97 -2.07
N ARG A 241 -19.35 -3.18 -1.76
CA ARG A 241 -20.30 -2.10 -1.46
C ARG A 241 -20.72 -2.03 0.00
N SER A 242 -20.25 -2.95 0.85
CA SER A 242 -20.57 -2.92 2.27
C SER A 242 -20.13 -1.57 2.88
N THR A 243 -20.94 -1.01 3.78
CA THR A 243 -20.62 0.28 4.43
C THR A 243 -19.25 0.25 5.11
N LEU A 244 -18.91 -0.89 5.74
CA LEU A 244 -17.61 -1.11 6.36
C LEU A 244 -16.47 -1.10 5.32
N PHE A 245 -16.65 -1.74 4.17
CA PHE A 245 -15.65 -1.75 3.10
C PHE A 245 -15.45 -0.36 2.49
N VAL A 246 -16.52 0.37 2.20
CA VAL A 246 -16.45 1.74 1.69
C VAL A 246 -15.70 2.66 2.67
N ASN A 247 -15.99 2.54 3.98
CA ASN A 247 -15.26 3.27 5.01
C ASN A 247 -13.79 2.85 5.10
N ALA A 248 -13.47 1.58 4.87
CA ALA A 248 -12.10 1.08 4.81
C ALA A 248 -11.30 1.67 3.62
N VAL A 249 -11.91 1.76 2.43
CA VAL A 249 -11.31 2.43 1.27
C VAL A 249 -11.02 3.90 1.59
N ARG A 250 -12.02 4.60 2.14
CA ARG A 250 -11.88 6.00 2.58
C ARG A 250 -10.76 6.15 3.62
N GLY A 251 -10.64 5.21 4.57
CA GLY A 251 -9.58 5.22 5.58
C GLY A 251 -8.17 5.08 5.01
N VAL A 252 -8.00 4.41 3.87
CA VAL A 252 -6.69 4.34 3.20
C VAL A 252 -6.33 5.66 2.51
N VAL A 253 -7.29 6.35 1.91
CA VAL A 253 -7.02 7.51 1.02
C VAL A 253 -7.28 8.88 1.67
N LEU A 254 -8.11 8.94 2.71
CA LEU A 254 -8.52 10.15 3.40
C LEU A 254 -8.05 10.17 4.87
N PRO A 255 -7.84 11.37 5.46
CA PRO A 255 -7.59 11.50 6.89
C PRO A 255 -8.79 11.01 7.74
N PRO A 256 -8.56 10.46 8.95
CA PRO A 256 -9.64 9.98 9.82
C PRO A 256 -10.75 11.01 10.07
N SER A 257 -10.41 12.30 10.23
CA SER A 257 -11.39 13.36 10.44
C SER A 257 -12.38 13.53 9.30
N VAL A 258 -11.97 13.22 8.06
CA VAL A 258 -12.84 13.27 6.89
C VAL A 258 -13.78 12.07 6.89
N VAL A 259 -13.25 10.89 7.20
CA VAL A 259 -14.04 9.66 7.30
C VAL A 259 -15.08 9.74 8.42
N ASP A 260 -14.69 10.26 9.58
CA ASP A 260 -15.57 10.46 10.73
C ASP A 260 -16.72 11.43 10.38
N ALA A 261 -16.46 12.45 9.56
CA ALA A 261 -17.49 13.37 9.11
C ALA A 261 -18.53 12.73 8.18
N PHE A 262 -18.16 11.77 7.33
CA PHE A 262 -19.12 11.01 6.53
C PHE A 262 -20.03 10.12 7.38
N ASN A 263 -19.57 9.71 8.57
CA ASN A 263 -20.32 8.86 9.49
C ASN A 263 -21.10 9.67 10.55
N SER A 264 -20.86 10.97 10.67
CA SER A 264 -21.53 11.86 11.61
C SER A 264 -22.78 12.50 10.98
N LYS A 265 -23.85 12.62 11.77
CA LYS A 265 -25.04 13.41 11.40
C LYS A 265 -24.79 14.93 11.46
N HIS A 266 -23.66 15.37 12.00
CA HIS A 266 -23.28 16.78 12.12
C HIS A 266 -22.24 17.15 11.07
N ALA A 267 -22.31 18.40 10.57
CA ALA A 267 -21.49 18.91 9.47
C ALA A 267 -19.97 18.67 9.68
N PRO A 268 -19.20 18.45 8.60
CA PRO A 268 -17.76 18.21 8.68
C PRO A 268 -17.03 19.38 9.34
N ASP A 269 -16.57 19.20 10.58
CA ASP A 269 -15.62 20.12 11.22
C ASP A 269 -14.21 19.76 10.73
N HIS A 270 -13.90 20.11 9.48
CA HIS A 270 -12.61 19.81 8.87
C HIS A 270 -11.51 20.72 9.41
N ARG A 271 -10.88 20.33 10.54
CA ARG A 271 -9.80 21.13 11.17
C ARG A 271 -8.39 20.85 10.66
N SER A 272 -8.20 20.02 9.64
CA SER A 272 -6.86 19.65 9.15
C SER A 272 -6.44 20.47 7.93
N ASN A 273 -5.38 21.28 8.06
CA ASN A 273 -4.71 21.93 6.93
C ASN A 273 -3.71 21.02 6.18
N ARG A 274 -3.71 19.71 6.47
CA ARG A 274 -2.79 18.74 5.84
C ARG A 274 -3.41 18.18 4.55
N ARG A 275 -2.61 18.15 3.47
CA ARG A 275 -2.95 17.44 2.24
C ARG A 275 -3.31 15.99 2.53
N THR A 276 -4.37 15.50 1.89
CA THR A 276 -4.79 14.11 2.00
C THR A 276 -3.84 13.20 1.20
N LYS A 277 -3.92 11.88 1.41
CA LYS A 277 -3.21 10.94 0.53
C LYS A 277 -3.77 11.00 -0.89
N ALA A 278 -5.09 11.20 -1.03
CA ALA A 278 -5.71 11.46 -2.32
C ALA A 278 -5.08 12.67 -3.04
N ASP A 279 -4.88 13.80 -2.34
CA ASP A 279 -4.21 14.98 -2.92
C ASP A 279 -2.74 14.72 -3.24
N THR A 280 -2.05 14.01 -2.33
CA THR A 280 -0.60 13.75 -2.45
C THR A 280 -0.29 12.82 -3.61
N TYR A 281 -1.11 11.78 -3.79
CA TYR A 281 -0.99 10.78 -4.84
C TYR A 281 -1.78 11.14 -6.10
N LYS A 282 -2.53 12.25 -6.07
CA LYS A 282 -3.44 12.67 -7.15
C LYS A 282 -4.44 11.56 -7.52
N ILE A 283 -4.98 10.86 -6.51
CA ILE A 283 -5.99 9.83 -6.70
C ILE A 283 -7.28 10.53 -7.09
N GLN A 284 -7.70 10.35 -8.35
CA GLN A 284 -8.96 10.86 -8.89
C GLN A 284 -10.03 9.77 -8.93
N THR A 285 -9.63 8.52 -9.13
CA THR A 285 -10.50 7.35 -9.20
C THR A 285 -9.90 6.24 -8.38
N VAL A 286 -10.76 5.39 -7.81
CA VAL A 286 -10.33 4.14 -7.18
C VAL A 286 -9.82 3.20 -8.28
N THR A 287 -8.91 2.29 -7.92
CA THR A 287 -8.30 1.31 -8.84
C THR A 287 -8.60 -0.11 -8.36
N PRO A 288 -8.61 -1.14 -9.23
CA PRO A 288 -8.76 -2.53 -8.81
C PRO A 288 -7.73 -2.96 -7.76
N GLY A 289 -6.47 -2.52 -7.92
CA GLY A 289 -5.39 -2.80 -6.96
C GLY A 289 -5.68 -2.23 -5.57
N LEU A 290 -6.19 -0.99 -5.49
CA LEU A 290 -6.65 -0.39 -4.22
C LEU A 290 -7.79 -1.16 -3.58
N LEU A 291 -8.79 -1.59 -4.35
CA LEU A 291 -9.91 -2.36 -3.83
C LEU A 291 -9.44 -3.72 -3.26
N ALA A 292 -8.61 -4.45 -4.01
CA ALA A 292 -8.02 -5.70 -3.57
C ALA A 292 -7.13 -5.51 -2.33
N TYR A 293 -6.34 -4.44 -2.29
CA TYR A 293 -5.49 -4.11 -1.14
C TYR A 293 -6.31 -3.83 0.11
N VAL A 294 -7.40 -3.06 -0.02
CA VAL A 294 -8.33 -2.77 1.08
C VAL A 294 -9.03 -4.03 1.58
N ALA A 295 -9.42 -4.94 0.68
CA ALA A 295 -10.00 -6.23 1.06
C ALA A 295 -9.07 -7.04 1.97
N VAL A 296 -7.79 -7.12 1.60
CA VAL A 296 -6.74 -7.76 2.41
C VAL A 296 -6.62 -7.10 3.78
N LEU A 297 -6.50 -5.76 3.82
CA LEU A 297 -6.38 -5.02 5.07
C LEU A 297 -7.61 -5.20 5.97
N LEU A 298 -8.81 -5.19 5.40
CA LEU A 298 -10.06 -5.36 6.13
C LEU A 298 -10.15 -6.76 6.73
N ARG A 299 -9.97 -7.81 5.91
CA ARG A 299 -9.98 -9.20 6.37
C ARG A 299 -8.93 -9.44 7.45
N TYR A 300 -7.69 -8.99 7.23
CA TYR A 300 -6.65 -9.11 8.25
C TYR A 300 -7.07 -8.39 9.54
N SER A 301 -7.64 -7.19 9.45
CA SER A 301 -7.97 -6.41 10.64
C SER A 301 -9.17 -6.93 11.42
N LEU A 302 -10.07 -7.67 10.78
CA LEU A 302 -11.17 -8.38 11.43
C LEU A 302 -10.74 -9.71 12.07
N SER A 303 -9.63 -10.30 11.61
CA SER A 303 -9.10 -11.55 12.17
C SER A 303 -8.36 -11.33 13.49
N SER A 304 -8.17 -12.42 14.25
CA SER A 304 -7.35 -12.45 15.47
C SER A 304 -5.85 -12.61 15.20
N GLU A 305 -5.41 -12.69 13.93
CA GLU A 305 -4.01 -12.96 13.58
C GLU A 305 -3.09 -11.82 14.02
N THR A 306 -1.98 -12.11 14.71
CA THR A 306 -1.06 -11.07 15.19
C THR A 306 0.00 -10.70 14.16
N ILE A 307 0.32 -11.62 13.25
CA ILE A 307 1.36 -11.48 12.24
C ILE A 307 0.72 -11.59 10.86
N PHE A 308 1.06 -10.65 9.99
CA PHE A 308 0.70 -10.74 8.58
C PHE A 308 1.73 -11.64 7.89
N VAL A 309 1.29 -12.77 7.35
CA VAL A 309 2.15 -13.71 6.63
C VAL A 309 1.68 -13.76 5.18
N ASP A 310 2.58 -13.45 4.25
CA ASP A 310 2.25 -13.42 2.82
C ASP A 310 1.79 -14.80 2.31
N HIS A 311 2.48 -15.87 2.75
CA HIS A 311 2.23 -17.27 2.38
C HIS A 311 2.34 -18.22 3.58
N GLY A 312 1.50 -19.26 3.64
CA GLY A 312 1.66 -20.36 4.60
C GLY A 312 1.13 -20.11 6.01
N GLY A 313 0.39 -19.00 6.22
CA GLY A 313 -0.47 -18.84 7.39
C GLY A 313 -1.78 -19.64 7.26
N SER A 314 -2.70 -19.48 8.23
CA SER A 314 -4.07 -20.02 8.14
C SER A 314 -4.86 -19.48 6.95
N PHE A 315 -4.41 -18.36 6.37
CA PHE A 315 -5.01 -17.71 5.22
C PHE A 315 -3.92 -17.12 4.32
N SER A 316 -4.05 -17.30 3.01
CA SER A 316 -3.08 -16.78 2.03
C SER A 316 -3.52 -15.40 1.55
N TYR A 317 -2.95 -14.33 2.10
CA TYR A 317 -3.31 -12.97 1.72
C TYR A 317 -2.84 -12.59 0.31
N VAL A 318 -1.72 -13.15 -0.15
CA VAL A 318 -1.27 -12.93 -1.53
C VAL A 318 -2.23 -13.60 -2.51
N HIS A 319 -2.69 -14.83 -2.22
CA HIS A 319 -3.68 -15.49 -3.06
C HIS A 319 -4.99 -14.69 -3.07
N PHE A 320 -5.47 -14.27 -1.90
CA PHE A 320 -6.70 -13.48 -1.79
C PHE A 320 -6.62 -12.15 -2.53
N TYR A 321 -5.48 -11.46 -2.45
CA TYR A 321 -5.24 -10.24 -3.22
C TYR A 321 -5.29 -10.51 -4.73
N ASN A 322 -4.54 -11.52 -5.18
CA ASN A 322 -4.43 -11.84 -6.60
C ASN A 322 -5.78 -12.30 -7.19
N ASP A 323 -6.57 -13.04 -6.42
CA ASP A 323 -7.88 -13.53 -6.83
C ASP A 323 -8.87 -12.36 -7.02
N ILE A 324 -8.96 -11.47 -6.03
CA ILE A 324 -9.79 -10.26 -6.14
C ILE A 324 -9.30 -9.34 -7.25
N ALA A 325 -7.99 -9.05 -7.31
CA ALA A 325 -7.43 -8.19 -8.32
C ALA A 325 -7.63 -8.79 -9.72
N GLY A 326 -7.48 -10.12 -9.87
CA GLY A 326 -7.74 -10.85 -11.09
C GLY A 326 -9.19 -10.70 -11.54
N TYR A 327 -10.14 -10.97 -10.62
CA TYR A 327 -11.57 -10.84 -10.88
C TYR A 327 -11.95 -9.42 -11.32
N LEU A 328 -11.50 -8.39 -10.61
CA LEU A 328 -11.80 -6.99 -10.94
C LEU A 328 -11.18 -6.54 -12.28
N ASN A 329 -10.04 -7.11 -12.66
CA ASN A 329 -9.37 -6.80 -13.94
C ASN A 329 -9.84 -7.69 -15.10
N ASP A 330 -10.71 -8.67 -14.85
CA ASP A 330 -11.24 -9.54 -15.89
C ASP A 330 -12.01 -8.70 -16.93
N PRO A 331 -11.72 -8.85 -18.23
CA PRO A 331 -12.45 -8.16 -19.30
C PRO A 331 -13.98 -8.31 -19.22
N GLN A 332 -14.49 -9.42 -18.69
CA GLN A 332 -15.92 -9.69 -18.54
C GLN A 332 -16.54 -8.85 -17.41
N CYS A 333 -15.79 -8.53 -16.36
CA CYS A 333 -16.25 -7.73 -15.22
C CYS A 333 -16.01 -6.22 -15.40
N LYS A 334 -15.38 -5.81 -16.51
CA LYS A 334 -14.85 -4.45 -16.71
C LYS A 334 -15.87 -3.34 -16.50
N ASP A 335 -17.09 -3.49 -17.01
CA ASP A 335 -18.13 -2.47 -16.91
C ASP A 335 -18.62 -2.31 -15.47
N GLN A 336 -18.79 -3.44 -14.77
CA GLN A 336 -19.19 -3.45 -13.36
C GLN A 336 -18.06 -2.92 -12.45
N THR A 337 -16.80 -3.28 -12.73
CA THR A 337 -15.64 -2.71 -12.03
C THR A 337 -15.54 -1.20 -12.26
N LYS A 338 -15.84 -0.72 -13.47
CA LYS A 338 -15.87 0.72 -13.74
C LYS A 338 -16.91 1.43 -12.89
N GLU A 339 -18.11 0.86 -12.76
CA GLU A 339 -19.16 1.39 -11.88
C GLU A 339 -18.73 1.43 -10.40
N LEU A 340 -17.94 0.46 -9.93
CA LEU A 340 -17.38 0.48 -8.56
C LEU A 340 -16.35 1.61 -8.34
N MET A 341 -15.70 2.08 -9.40
CA MET A 341 -14.61 3.06 -9.31
C MET A 341 -15.06 4.51 -9.49
N GLU A 342 -16.29 4.72 -9.98
CA GLU A 342 -17.00 6.01 -10.08
C GLU A 342 -17.64 6.39 -8.73
#